data_AF-A0A9D2TMC4-F1
#
_entry.id   AF-A0A9D2TMC4-F1
#
_cell.length_a   1.000
_cell.length_b   1.000
_cell.length_c   1.000
_cell.angle_alpha   90.00
_cell.angle_beta   90.00
_cell.angle_gamma   90.00
#
_symmetry.space_group_name_H-M   'P 1'
#
loop_
_entity.id
_entity.type
_entity.pdbx_description
1 polymer ?
#
loop_
_entity_poly.entity_id
_entity_poly.type
_entity_poly.pdbx_seq_one_letter_code
_entity_poly.pdbx_strand_id
1 'polypeptide(L)'
;MYRGLWNLITRHMDNSYAVSVFLPIIIAGWTIVGVLVGLIVCAFTGTGIISALADLICAGGYAGLILGLFGGCLFLYRIGV
;
A
#
# COMPACT_ATOMS: atom_id res chain seq x y z
N MET A 1 -9.46 6.27 -2.09
CA MET A 1 -9.23 4.81 -2.18
C MET A 1 -9.89 4.04 -1.05
N TYR A 2 -9.50 4.26 0.21
CA TYR A 2 -9.96 3.48 1.38
C TYR A 2 -11.47 3.27 1.52
N ARG A 3 -12.26 4.36 1.48
CA ARG A 3 -13.72 4.28 1.71
C ARG A 3 -14.49 3.54 0.62
N GLY A 4 -14.06 3.66 -0.63
CA GLY A 4 -14.67 2.95 -1.77
C GLY A 4 -14.30 1.47 -1.79
N LEU A 5 -13.05 1.16 -1.48
CA LEU A 5 -12.55 -0.21 -1.40
C LEU A 5 -13.21 -0.99 -0.24
N TRP A 6 -13.36 -0.33 0.92
CA TRP A 6 -14.09 -0.88 2.07
C TRP A 6 -15.54 -1.23 1.69
N ASN A 7 -16.27 -0.29 1.09
CA ASN A 7 -17.67 -0.50 0.71
C ASN A 7 -17.87 -1.62 -0.32
N LEU A 8 -16.86 -1.88 -1.17
CA LEU A 8 -16.88 -2.97 -2.14
C LEU A 8 -16.64 -4.33 -1.46
N ILE A 9 -15.70 -4.39 -0.52
CA ILE A 9 -15.35 -5.62 0.20
C ILE A 9 -16.48 -6.02 1.16
N THR A 10 -17.04 -5.10 1.93
CA THR A 10 -18.15 -5.38 2.86
C THR A 10 -19.45 -5.77 2.12
N ARG A 11 -19.56 -5.43 0.83
CA ARG A 11 -20.71 -5.83 -0.01
C ARG A 11 -20.62 -7.28 -0.50
N HIS A 12 -19.46 -7.92 -0.46
CA HIS A 12 -19.26 -9.30 -0.89
C HIS A 12 -18.80 -10.24 0.23
N MET A 13 -18.25 -9.71 1.32
CA MET A 13 -17.61 -10.48 2.39
C MET A 13 -18.11 -10.01 3.76
N ASP A 14 -18.28 -10.96 4.69
CA ASP A 14 -18.63 -10.67 6.08
C ASP A 14 -17.53 -9.81 6.76
N ASN A 15 -17.92 -8.97 7.72
CA ASN A 15 -17.06 -7.93 8.28
C ASN A 15 -15.74 -8.49 8.84
N SER A 16 -15.76 -9.69 9.44
CA SER A 16 -14.55 -10.35 9.96
C SER A 16 -13.53 -10.75 8.89
N TYR A 17 -13.97 -11.10 7.68
CA TYR A 17 -13.06 -11.44 6.58
C TYR A 17 -12.66 -10.22 5.77
N ALA A 18 -13.53 -9.19 5.74
CA ALA A 18 -13.29 -7.93 5.06
C ALA A 18 -12.02 -7.24 5.59
N VAL A 19 -11.81 -7.23 6.92
CA VAL A 19 -10.61 -6.65 7.57
C VAL A 19 -9.32 -7.29 7.08
N SER A 20 -9.28 -8.63 7.07
CA SER A 20 -8.09 -9.39 6.72
C SER A 20 -7.72 -9.28 5.24
N VAL A 21 -8.69 -8.99 4.38
CA VAL A 21 -8.47 -8.81 2.93
C VAL A 21 -8.20 -7.33 2.58
N PHE A 22 -8.81 -6.40 3.30
CA PHE A 22 -8.63 -4.96 3.09
C PHE A 22 -7.21 -4.49 3.38
N LEU A 23 -6.61 -4.97 4.49
CA LEU A 23 -5.27 -4.58 4.92
C LEU A 23 -4.17 -4.91 3.87
N PRO A 24 -4.05 -6.15 3.36
CA PRO A 24 -3.04 -6.47 2.35
C PRO A 24 -3.28 -5.76 1.02
N ILE A 25 -4.54 -5.49 0.62
CA ILE A 25 -4.82 -4.73 -0.61
C ILE A 25 -4.32 -3.30 -0.49
N ILE A 26 -4.51 -2.67 0.67
CA ILE A 26 -4.02 -1.31 0.92
C ILE A 26 -2.50 -1.26 0.96
N ILE A 27 -1.86 -2.22 1.62
CA ILE A 27 -0.41 -2.34 1.63
C ILE A 27 0.09 -2.47 0.19
N ALA A 28 -0.44 -3.42 -0.58
CA ALA A 28 -0.05 -3.59 -1.99
C ALA A 28 -0.26 -2.31 -2.81
N GLY A 29 -1.37 -1.59 -2.59
CA GLY A 29 -1.64 -0.31 -3.23
C GLY A 29 -0.57 0.75 -2.91
N TRP A 30 -0.21 0.91 -1.63
CA TRP A 30 0.84 1.86 -1.23
C TRP A 30 2.23 1.45 -1.69
N THR A 31 2.54 0.15 -1.69
CA THR A 31 3.81 -0.36 -2.18
C THR A 31 3.97 -0.11 -3.68
N ILE A 32 2.93 -0.35 -4.48
CA ILE A 32 2.94 -0.06 -5.93
C ILE A 32 3.16 1.43 -6.17
N VAL A 33 2.46 2.29 -5.43
CA VAL A 33 2.63 3.76 -5.56
C VAL A 33 4.05 4.18 -5.16
N GLY A 34 4.59 3.66 -4.05
CA GLY A 34 5.95 3.94 -3.60
C GLY A 34 7.02 3.51 -4.60
N VAL A 35 6.89 2.31 -5.16
CA VAL A 35 7.80 1.78 -6.18
C VAL A 35 7.70 2.60 -7.48
N LEU A 36 6.48 2.96 -7.90
CA LEU A 36 6.28 3.74 -9.12
C LEU A 36 6.87 5.15 -9.00
N VAL A 37 6.66 5.83 -7.87
CA VAL A 37 7.25 7.15 -7.60
C VAL A 37 8.78 7.06 -7.57
N GLY A 38 9.32 6.07 -6.89
CA GLY A 38 10.77 5.87 -6.84
C GLY A 38 11.38 5.57 -8.22
N LEU A 39 10.67 4.80 -9.07
CA LEU A 39 11.11 4.51 -10.43
C LEU A 39 11.17 5.78 -11.29
N ILE A 40 10.17 6.66 -11.16
CA ILE A 40 10.12 7.95 -11.87
C ILE A 40 11.31 8.82 -11.44
N VAL A 41 11.61 8.89 -10.14
CA VAL A 41 12.76 9.67 -9.63
C VAL A 41 14.09 9.11 -10.12
N CYS A 42 14.25 7.78 -10.13
CA CYS A 42 15.43 7.12 -10.70
C CYS A 42 15.58 7.41 -12.20
N ALA A 43 14.49 7.40 -12.97
CA ALA A 43 14.49 7.72 -14.39
C ALA A 43 14.92 9.18 -14.66
N PHE A 44 14.53 10.12 -13.79
CA PHE A 44 14.96 11.52 -13.89
C PHE A 44 16.42 11.76 -13.50
N THR A 45 16.95 10.96 -12.57
CA THR A 45 18.32 11.15 -12.04
C THR A 45 19.38 10.44 -12.88
N GLY A 46 18.98 9.53 -13.79
CA GLY A 46 19.90 8.83 -14.69
C GLY A 46 20.84 7.84 -13.99
N THR A 47 20.59 7.53 -12.71
CA THR A 47 21.33 6.52 -11.95
C THR A 47 21.06 5.13 -12.50
N GLY A 48 22.06 4.24 -12.49
CA GLY A 48 21.94 2.85 -12.93
C GLY A 48 20.75 2.16 -12.28
N ILE A 49 19.66 2.02 -13.05
CA ILE A 49 18.34 1.63 -12.59
C ILE A 49 18.41 0.29 -11.85
N ILE A 50 19.24 -0.64 -12.33
CA ILE A 50 19.33 -2.03 -11.84
C ILE A 50 19.88 -2.10 -10.41
N SER A 51 20.90 -1.30 -10.08
CA SER A 51 21.51 -1.29 -8.74
C SER A 51 20.66 -0.50 -7.75
N ALA A 52 20.06 0.61 -8.18
CA ALA A 52 19.16 1.40 -7.36
C ALA A 52 17.78 0.72 -7.17
N LEU A 53 17.35 -0.16 -8.09
CA LEU A 53 16.04 -0.82 -8.02
C LEU A 53 15.90 -1.66 -6.76
N ALA A 54 16.94 -2.40 -6.38
CA ALA A 54 16.89 -3.29 -5.22
C ALA A 54 16.69 -2.50 -3.93
N ASP A 55 17.43 -1.40 -3.78
CA ASP A 55 17.31 -0.50 -2.62
C ASP A 55 15.96 0.24 -2.64
N LEU A 56 15.51 0.68 -3.82
CA LEU A 56 14.24 1.35 -4.01
C LEU A 56 13.04 0.42 -3.73
N ILE A 57 13.09 -0.84 -4.14
CA ILE A 57 12.07 -1.85 -3.83
C ILE A 57 12.12 -2.20 -2.35
N CYS A 58 13.30 -2.27 -1.75
CA CYS A 58 13.48 -2.50 -0.32
C CYS A 58 12.86 -1.35 0.49
N ALA A 59 13.33 -0.12 0.28
CA ALA A 59 12.84 1.08 0.94
C ALA A 59 11.36 1.35 0.63
N GLY A 60 10.94 1.19 -0.62
CA GLY A 60 9.54 1.33 -1.05
C GLY A 60 8.64 0.25 -0.47
N GLY A 61 9.15 -0.98 -0.33
CA GLY A 61 8.49 -2.09 0.35
C GLY A 61 8.27 -1.82 1.83
N TYR A 62 9.31 -1.39 2.55
CA TYR A 62 9.21 -1.02 3.96
C TYR A 62 8.31 0.19 4.18
N ALA A 63 8.44 1.24 3.36
CA ALA A 63 7.58 2.42 3.43
C ALA A 63 6.12 2.07 3.11
N GLY A 64 5.88 1.25 2.09
CA GLY A 64 4.55 0.78 1.68
C GLY A 64 3.90 -0.10 2.74
N LEU A 65 4.66 -0.98 3.38
CA LEU A 65 4.21 -1.78 4.54
C LEU A 65 3.82 -0.89 5.72
N ILE A 66 4.70 0.04 6.12
CA ILE A 66 4.45 0.91 7.27
C ILE A 66 3.25 1.83 7.01
N LEU A 67 3.23 2.54 5.88
CA LEU A 67 2.15 3.46 5.54
C LEU A 67 0.82 2.73 5.26
N GLY A 68 0.89 1.57 4.60
CA GLY A 68 -0.27 0.75 4.32
C GLY A 68 -0.89 0.15 5.59
N LEU A 69 -0.07 -0.40 6.48
CA LEU A 69 -0.53 -0.99 7.74
C LEU A 69 -1.04 0.09 8.70
N PHE A 70 -0.29 1.18 8.88
CA PHE A 70 -0.67 2.27 9.78
C PHE A 70 -1.93 3.01 9.27
N GLY A 71 -1.99 3.32 7.98
CA GLY A 71 -3.16 3.95 7.36
C GLY A 71 -4.40 3.04 7.33
N GLY A 72 -4.20 1.74 7.12
CA GLY A 72 -5.27 0.72 7.16
C GLY A 72 -5.85 0.56 8.56
N CYS A 73 -5.00 0.37 9.57
CA CYS A 73 -5.42 0.25 10.98
C CYS A 73 -6.11 1.52 11.49
N LEU A 74 -5.60 2.71 11.17
CA LEU A 74 -6.26 3.97 11.55
C LEU A 74 -7.64 4.11 10.89
N PHE A 75 -7.79 3.69 9.63
CA PHE A 75 -9.07 3.73 8.95
C PHE A 75 -10.09 2.79 9.60
N LEU A 76 -9.68 1.57 9.93
CA LEU A 76 -10.46 0.55 10.63
C LEU A 76 -10.89 1.02 12.03
N TYR A 77 -9.95 1.54 12.82
CA TYR A 77 -10.22 2.13 14.12
C TYR A 77 -11.27 3.25 14.05
N ARG A 78 -11.22 4.06 12.99
CA ARG A 78 -12.14 5.20 12.81
C ARG A 78 -13.55 4.80 12.37
N ILE A 79 -13.74 3.59 11.86
CA ILE A 79 -15.06 3.04 11.53
C ILE A 79 -15.65 2.15 12.63
N GLY A 80 -14.91 1.92 13.72
CA GLY A 80 -15.40 1.20 14.90
C GLY A 80 -15.55 -0.31 14.70
N VAL A 81 -14.81 -0.88 13.75
CA VAL A 81 -14.57 -2.33 13.59
C VAL A 81 -13.26 -2.67 14.28
#